data_AF-A0A7C7D8Q4-F1
#
_entry.id   AF-A0A7C7D8Q4-F1
#
_cell.length_a   1.000
_cell.length_b   1.000
_cell.length_c   1.000
_cell.angle_alpha   90.00
_cell.angle_beta   90.00
_cell.angle_gamma   90.00
#
_symmetry.space_group_name_H-M   'P 1'
#
loop_
_entity.id
_entity.type
_entity.pdbx_description
1 polymer ?
#
loop_
_entity_poly.entity_id
_entity_poly.type
_entity_poly.pdbx_seq_one_letter_code
_entity_poly.pdbx_strand_id
1 'polypeptide(L)'
;MDSPDVYLTTVALRNISAATAVSSLTTSADYAYGTKDMMTDSDGKLFLYLPSGTKTTAAQTSAAVYTGEVITRNDHQASGTLSSDPASSDDDSSDDNSSGGNSSGGGGGTPAGYLPDSAIRTTDNRVTVELGGSVTRIAADQMENLIRANRESPVVIWGKGYTLTFPQGTMQAIPGQREYDFGLQINAGSPDQNLSALAGDGLVLTVVFSHSGPLPAEARMAFQVGTAYAGQTLYYYYYNPKTGQLEYVQSAIVQKDGTITVRQSHCSDYVLTQRILNGKDISGEAERISGEDR
;
A
#
# COMPACT_ATOMS: atom_id res chain seq x y z
N MET A 1 14.63 -20.31 32.12
CA MET A 1 13.56 -21.23 31.70
C MET A 1 13.95 -21.68 30.31
N ASP A 2 14.07 -22.99 30.10
CA ASP A 2 14.35 -23.54 28.78
C ASP A 2 13.17 -23.23 27.84
N SER A 3 13.49 -22.81 26.62
CA SER A 3 12.49 -22.66 25.57
C SER A 3 11.89 -24.03 25.26
N PRO A 4 10.54 -24.17 25.18
CA PRO A 4 9.92 -25.44 24.88
C PRO A 4 10.31 -25.93 23.48
N ASP A 5 10.47 -27.25 23.32
CA ASP A 5 10.70 -27.86 22.01
C ASP A 5 9.56 -27.53 21.04
N VAL A 6 9.93 -27.18 19.81
CA VAL A 6 8.98 -26.84 18.74
C VAL A 6 9.02 -27.87 17.62
N TYR A 7 7.84 -28.17 17.07
CA TYR A 7 7.64 -29.17 16.03
C TYR A 7 6.96 -28.55 14.82
N LEU A 8 7.28 -29.06 13.63
CA LEU A 8 6.71 -28.56 12.38
C LEU A 8 5.25 -28.99 12.27
N THR A 9 4.38 -28.02 12.02
CA THR A 9 2.96 -28.20 11.72
C THR A 9 2.64 -27.53 10.39
N THR A 10 2.06 -28.29 9.46
CA THR A 10 1.61 -27.80 8.16
C THR A 10 0.12 -27.46 8.19
N VAL A 11 -0.23 -26.19 8.02
CA VAL A 11 -1.63 -25.74 8.01
C VAL A 11 -2.00 -25.28 6.61
N ALA A 12 -2.86 -26.03 5.91
CA ALA A 12 -3.35 -25.66 4.60
C ALA A 12 -4.58 -24.74 4.71
N LEU A 13 -4.63 -23.67 3.92
CA LEU A 13 -5.81 -22.83 3.78
C LEU A 13 -6.56 -23.27 2.51
N ARG A 14 -7.81 -23.71 2.67
CA ARG A 14 -8.58 -24.31 1.57
C ARG A 14 -8.83 -23.30 0.44
N ASN A 15 -8.82 -23.78 -0.81
CA ASN A 15 -9.09 -22.97 -2.02
C ASN A 15 -8.11 -21.80 -2.23
N ILE A 16 -6.91 -21.87 -1.65
CA ILE A 16 -5.80 -21.00 -2.00
C ILE A 16 -4.99 -21.68 -3.10
N SER A 17 -4.84 -21.00 -4.23
CA SER A 17 -4.03 -21.46 -5.37
C SER A 17 -2.84 -20.54 -5.67
N ALA A 18 -2.48 -19.70 -4.70
CA ALA A 18 -1.36 -18.79 -4.78
C ALA A 18 -0.84 -18.45 -3.37
N ALA A 19 0.45 -18.13 -3.26
CA ALA A 19 1.04 -17.69 -2.01
C ALA A 19 0.27 -16.49 -1.44
N THR A 20 -0.23 -16.61 -0.21
CA THR A 20 -1.20 -15.69 0.39
C THR A 20 -0.74 -15.25 1.77
N ALA A 21 -0.69 -13.93 2.00
CA ALA A 21 -0.28 -13.38 3.27
C ALA A 21 -1.31 -13.70 4.37
N VAL A 22 -0.80 -14.04 5.55
CA VAL A 22 -1.60 -14.30 6.76
C VAL A 22 -1.35 -13.16 7.73
N SER A 23 -2.38 -12.36 7.98
CA SER A 23 -2.31 -11.17 8.85
C SER A 23 -2.52 -11.51 10.32
N SER A 24 -3.25 -12.58 10.62
CA SER A 24 -3.49 -13.04 11.98
C SER A 24 -3.53 -14.56 12.04
N LEU A 25 -3.05 -15.14 13.14
CA LEU A 25 -3.09 -16.56 13.42
C LEU A 25 -3.59 -16.76 14.85
N THR A 26 -4.68 -17.49 15.02
CA THR A 26 -5.22 -17.84 16.33
C THR A 26 -4.69 -19.21 16.74
N THR A 27 -3.89 -19.24 17.80
CA THR A 27 -3.36 -20.48 18.37
C THR A 27 -3.60 -20.55 19.87
N SER A 28 -3.57 -21.76 20.44
CA SER A 28 -3.62 -21.97 21.89
C SER A 28 -2.26 -21.87 22.58
N ALA A 29 -1.25 -21.28 21.93
CA ALA A 29 0.05 -21.06 22.53
C ALA A 29 0.00 -19.90 23.54
N ASP A 30 0.83 -19.97 24.58
CA ASP A 30 0.91 -18.92 25.63
C ASP A 30 1.59 -17.62 25.16
N TYR A 31 1.99 -17.56 23.89
CA TYR A 31 2.66 -16.42 23.28
C TYR A 31 2.11 -16.10 21.89
N ALA A 32 2.13 -14.82 21.53
CA ALA A 32 1.70 -14.36 20.23
C ALA A 32 2.71 -14.79 19.15
N TYR A 33 2.23 -15.52 18.14
CA TYR A 33 3.05 -15.91 17.00
C TYR A 33 3.17 -14.72 16.02
N GLY A 34 4.39 -14.40 15.59
CA GLY A 34 4.61 -13.29 14.67
C GLY A 34 4.04 -13.59 13.28
N THR A 35 3.07 -12.82 12.82
CA THR A 35 2.50 -12.92 11.47
C THR A 35 3.10 -11.92 10.48
N LYS A 36 4.06 -11.10 10.94
CA LYS A 36 4.79 -10.18 10.07
C LYS A 36 5.52 -10.99 9.00
N ASP A 37 5.16 -10.74 7.75
CA ASP A 37 5.68 -11.44 6.57
C ASP A 37 5.28 -12.93 6.47
N MET A 38 4.28 -13.39 7.24
CA MET A 38 3.77 -14.75 7.13
C MET A 38 2.98 -14.94 5.84
N MET A 39 3.33 -15.95 5.05
CA MET A 39 2.72 -16.23 3.76
C MET A 39 2.56 -17.74 3.56
N THR A 40 1.44 -18.15 2.98
CA THR A 40 1.30 -19.52 2.48
C THR A 40 2.21 -19.75 1.29
N ASP A 41 2.54 -21.00 0.98
CA ASP A 41 3.05 -21.37 -0.34
C ASP A 41 1.94 -21.28 -1.42
N SER A 42 2.29 -21.62 -2.67
CA SER A 42 1.36 -21.61 -3.81
C SER A 42 0.18 -22.58 -3.68
N ASP A 43 0.28 -23.57 -2.79
CA ASP A 43 -0.79 -24.53 -2.51
C ASP A 43 -1.61 -24.14 -1.28
N GLY A 44 -1.34 -22.96 -0.70
CA GLY A 44 -2.04 -22.49 0.50
C GLY A 44 -1.51 -23.04 1.82
N LYS A 45 -0.32 -23.65 1.86
CA LYS A 45 0.24 -24.24 3.09
C LYS A 45 1.09 -23.24 3.88
N LEU A 46 0.87 -23.21 5.19
CA LEU A 46 1.71 -22.56 6.19
C LEU A 46 2.57 -23.60 6.89
N PHE A 47 3.81 -23.24 7.17
CA PHE A 47 4.75 -24.06 7.92
C PHE A 47 5.05 -23.37 9.24
N LEU A 48 4.54 -23.93 10.34
CA LEU A 48 4.60 -23.34 11.67
C LEU A 48 5.44 -24.22 12.59
N TYR A 49 6.28 -23.62 13.44
CA TYR A 49 7.04 -24.34 14.46
C TYR A 49 6.43 -24.04 15.83
N LEU A 50 5.66 -25.00 16.35
CA LEU A 50 4.83 -24.83 17.55
C LEU A 50 5.14 -25.93 18.59
N PRO A 51 4.93 -25.66 19.90
CA PRO A 51 5.01 -26.69 20.93
C PRO A 51 3.99 -27.82 20.69
N SER A 52 4.31 -29.03 21.17
CA SER A 52 3.37 -30.15 21.09
C SER A 52 2.09 -29.84 21.87
N GLY A 53 0.93 -30.19 21.28
CA GLY A 53 -0.39 -29.93 21.84
C GLY A 53 -0.95 -28.54 21.50
N THR A 54 -0.18 -27.64 20.89
CA THR A 54 -0.71 -26.35 20.41
C THR A 54 -1.74 -26.54 19.32
N LYS A 55 -2.91 -25.93 19.50
CA LYS A 55 -4.00 -25.89 18.53
C LYS A 55 -3.91 -24.63 17.68
N THR A 56 -3.94 -24.75 16.36
CA THR A 56 -4.15 -23.62 15.43
C THR A 56 -5.59 -23.69 14.94
N THR A 57 -6.39 -22.67 15.25
CA THR A 57 -7.84 -22.71 15.01
C THR A 57 -8.34 -21.70 14.00
N ALA A 58 -7.57 -20.64 13.74
CA ALA A 58 -7.87 -19.72 12.66
C ALA A 58 -6.61 -19.12 12.04
N ALA A 59 -6.71 -18.83 10.75
CA ALA A 59 -5.76 -18.02 10.01
C ALA A 59 -6.54 -16.97 9.23
N GLN A 60 -6.19 -15.70 9.40
CA GLN A 60 -6.80 -14.60 8.67
C GLN A 60 -5.87 -14.20 7.54
N THR A 61 -6.40 -14.17 6.33
CA THR A 61 -5.77 -13.51 5.20
C THR A 61 -6.49 -12.19 4.93
N SER A 62 -6.01 -11.42 3.95
CA SER A 62 -6.76 -10.26 3.46
C SER A 62 -8.12 -10.62 2.85
N ALA A 63 -8.26 -11.85 2.35
CA ALA A 63 -9.43 -12.31 1.61
C ALA A 63 -10.50 -12.95 2.50
N ALA A 64 -10.11 -13.69 3.54
CA ALA A 64 -11.05 -14.38 4.42
C ALA A 64 -10.42 -14.76 5.77
N VAL A 65 -11.28 -15.13 6.72
CA VAL A 65 -10.88 -15.84 7.93
C VAL A 65 -11.10 -17.32 7.70
N TYR A 66 -10.03 -18.10 7.72
CA TYR A 66 -10.06 -19.56 7.63
C TYR A 66 -10.11 -20.12 9.04
N THR A 67 -11.08 -21.00 9.32
CA THR A 67 -11.28 -21.62 10.64
C THR A 67 -11.23 -23.14 10.55
N GLY A 68 -10.92 -23.80 11.68
CA GLY A 68 -10.76 -25.25 11.78
C GLY A 68 -9.99 -25.62 13.05
N GLU A 69 -9.39 -26.82 13.09
CA GLU A 69 -8.49 -27.20 14.19
C GLU A 69 -7.35 -28.06 13.65
N VAL A 70 -6.11 -27.62 13.88
CA VAL A 70 -4.89 -28.40 13.63
C VAL A 70 -4.09 -28.48 14.92
N ILE A 71 -3.82 -29.70 15.41
CA ILE A 71 -3.08 -29.93 16.66
C ILE A 71 -1.64 -30.34 16.35
N THR A 72 -0.68 -29.62 16.93
CA THR A 72 0.75 -29.91 16.75
C THR A 72 1.15 -31.19 17.49
N ARG A 73 1.83 -32.10 16.79
CA ARG A 73 2.33 -33.38 17.30
C ARG A 73 3.85 -33.33 17.47
N ASN A 74 4.39 -34.13 18.38
CA ASN A 74 5.82 -34.20 18.67
C ASN A 74 6.64 -35.03 17.66
N ASP A 75 6.27 -34.99 16.37
CA ASP A 75 6.83 -35.84 15.31
C ASP A 75 7.20 -35.09 14.02
N HIS A 76 7.00 -33.76 13.96
CA HIS A 76 7.15 -32.94 12.74
C HIS A 76 6.24 -33.34 11.56
N GLN A 77 5.20 -34.14 11.80
CA GLN A 77 4.27 -34.64 10.78
C GLN A 77 2.85 -34.12 10.98
N ALA A 78 2.61 -33.16 11.89
CA ALA A 78 1.28 -32.61 12.10
C ALA A 78 0.82 -31.81 10.87
N SER A 79 -0.37 -32.12 10.36
CA SER A 79 -0.95 -31.41 9.23
C SER A 79 -2.47 -31.34 9.30
N GLY A 80 -3.06 -30.26 8.80
CA GLY A 80 -4.51 -30.13 8.66
C GLY A 80 -4.92 -28.90 7.85
N THR A 81 -6.23 -28.72 7.64
CA THR A 81 -6.77 -27.69 6.74
C THR A 81 -7.74 -26.77 7.48
N LEU A 82 -7.62 -25.46 7.26
CA LEU A 82 -8.59 -24.44 7.68
C LEU A 82 -9.40 -23.99 6.46
N SER A 83 -10.70 -23.76 6.64
CA SER A 83 -11.62 -23.36 5.55
C SER A 83 -12.30 -22.03 5.87
N SER A 84 -12.55 -21.22 4.84
CA SER A 84 -13.14 -19.87 4.97
C SER A 84 -14.67 -19.83 5.04
N ASP A 85 -15.33 -20.98 5.03
CA ASP A 85 -16.79 -21.13 5.00
C ASP A 85 -17.31 -21.62 6.37
N PRO A 86 -18.50 -21.21 6.84
CA PRO A 86 -19.05 -21.70 8.10
C PRO A 86 -19.58 -23.11 7.87
N ALA A 87 -18.74 -24.11 8.12
CA ALA A 87 -19.06 -25.53 8.23
C ALA A 87 -20.41 -25.97 7.61
N SER A 88 -20.38 -26.48 6.38
CA SER A 88 -21.28 -27.57 6.00
C SER A 88 -20.47 -28.68 5.33
N SER A 89 -20.50 -29.83 5.99
CA SER A 89 -20.24 -31.14 5.43
C SER A 89 -20.98 -31.33 4.10
N ASP A 90 -20.30 -31.88 3.09
CA ASP A 90 -20.70 -33.09 2.36
C ASP A 90 -20.02 -33.16 0.98
N ASP A 91 -19.51 -34.36 0.68
CA ASP A 91 -19.20 -34.83 -0.66
C ASP A 91 -20.43 -34.65 -1.58
N ASP A 92 -20.24 -34.18 -2.81
CA ASP A 92 -20.61 -35.01 -3.97
C ASP A 92 -20.00 -34.46 -5.27
N SER A 93 -19.57 -35.43 -6.06
CA SER A 93 -19.20 -35.35 -7.46
C SER A 93 -20.36 -34.87 -8.35
N SER A 94 -20.02 -34.14 -9.42
CA SER A 94 -20.49 -34.49 -10.76
C SER A 94 -19.84 -33.58 -11.80
N ASP A 95 -19.18 -34.24 -12.75
CA ASP A 95 -18.89 -33.72 -14.08
C ASP A 95 -20.14 -33.13 -14.73
N ASP A 96 -20.01 -32.01 -15.44
CA ASP A 96 -20.58 -31.98 -16.79
C ASP A 96 -19.91 -30.94 -17.70
N ASN A 97 -19.63 -31.44 -18.89
CA ASN A 97 -18.95 -30.80 -20.01
C ASN A 97 -19.98 -30.07 -20.88
N SER A 98 -19.76 -28.81 -21.23
CA SER A 98 -20.32 -28.27 -22.48
C SER A 98 -19.54 -27.08 -23.03
N SER A 99 -19.37 -27.14 -24.33
CA SER A 99 -18.50 -26.37 -25.21
C SER A 99 -19.04 -25.00 -25.61
N GLY A 100 -18.11 -24.07 -25.88
CA GLY A 100 -18.15 -23.23 -27.09
C GLY A 100 -18.25 -21.72 -26.88
N GLY A 101 -17.25 -20.98 -27.40
CA GLY A 101 -17.41 -19.57 -27.80
C GLY A 101 -16.39 -18.60 -27.23
N ASN A 102 -15.27 -18.41 -27.94
CA ASN A 102 -14.25 -17.41 -27.67
C ASN A 102 -14.66 -16.01 -28.18
N SER A 103 -14.73 -14.99 -27.31
CA SER A 103 -14.05 -13.68 -27.50
C SER A 103 -14.32 -12.68 -26.36
N SER A 104 -13.22 -12.21 -25.75
CA SER A 104 -12.94 -10.90 -25.12
C SER A 104 -13.93 -10.29 -24.12
N GLY A 105 -13.57 -10.34 -22.84
CA GLY A 105 -14.17 -9.53 -21.77
C GLY A 105 -13.66 -9.99 -20.41
N GLY A 106 -12.37 -9.80 -20.11
CA GLY A 106 -11.75 -10.21 -18.86
C GLY A 106 -12.20 -9.34 -17.69
N GLY A 107 -13.44 -9.54 -17.23
CA GLY A 107 -13.92 -9.05 -15.94
C GLY A 107 -13.48 -9.99 -14.82
N GLY A 108 -12.21 -9.88 -14.40
CA GLY A 108 -11.77 -10.41 -13.11
C GLY A 108 -12.13 -9.38 -12.05
N GLY A 109 -13.06 -9.70 -11.15
CA GLY A 109 -13.45 -8.76 -10.10
C GLY A 109 -12.24 -8.35 -9.27
N THR A 110 -12.07 -7.04 -9.04
CA THR A 110 -11.01 -6.50 -8.19
C THR A 110 -11.06 -7.14 -6.79
N PRO A 111 -9.95 -7.66 -6.24
CA PRO A 111 -9.94 -8.23 -4.89
C PRO A 111 -10.37 -7.21 -3.82
N ALA A 112 -11.00 -7.68 -2.74
CA ALA A 112 -11.41 -6.83 -1.63
C ALA A 112 -10.21 -6.08 -1.03
N GLY A 113 -10.37 -4.78 -0.77
CA GLY A 113 -9.31 -3.91 -0.23
C GLY A 113 -8.47 -3.19 -1.30
N TYR A 114 -8.73 -3.44 -2.59
CA TYR A 114 -8.21 -2.67 -3.72
C TYR A 114 -9.32 -1.86 -4.38
N LEU A 115 -8.93 -0.80 -5.11
CA LEU A 115 -9.87 0.05 -5.83
C LEU A 115 -10.70 -0.77 -6.82
N PRO A 116 -12.04 -0.68 -6.81
CA PRO A 116 -12.83 -1.33 -7.84
C PRO A 116 -12.48 -0.76 -9.22
N ASP A 117 -12.54 -1.56 -10.27
CA ASP A 117 -12.26 -1.11 -11.65
C ASP A 117 -13.09 0.13 -12.06
N SER A 118 -14.30 0.28 -11.50
CA SER A 118 -15.15 1.46 -11.72
C SER A 118 -14.55 2.78 -11.23
N ALA A 119 -13.53 2.74 -10.35
CA ALA A 119 -12.79 3.89 -9.89
C ALA A 119 -11.78 4.41 -10.95
N ILE A 120 -11.49 3.61 -11.97
CA ILE A 120 -10.59 3.96 -13.08
C ILE A 120 -11.46 4.36 -14.27
N ARG A 121 -11.32 5.60 -14.74
CA ARG A 121 -12.01 6.11 -15.93
C ARG A 121 -11.00 6.56 -16.96
N THR A 122 -11.20 6.13 -18.20
CA THR A 122 -10.39 6.55 -19.35
C THR A 122 -11.21 7.49 -20.22
N THR A 123 -10.60 8.62 -20.58
CA THR A 123 -11.14 9.60 -21.54
C THR A 123 -10.08 9.85 -22.61
N ASP A 124 -10.46 10.48 -23.73
CA ASP A 124 -9.53 10.77 -24.83
C ASP A 124 -8.28 11.56 -24.42
N ASN A 125 -8.36 12.33 -23.33
CA ASN A 125 -7.31 13.27 -22.92
C ASN A 125 -6.58 12.89 -21.62
N ARG A 126 -7.08 11.90 -20.88
CA ARG A 126 -6.50 11.46 -19.59
C ARG A 126 -7.11 10.16 -19.10
N VAL A 127 -6.33 9.44 -18.31
CA VAL A 127 -6.81 8.39 -17.42
C VAL A 127 -6.96 8.98 -16.02
N THR A 128 -8.04 8.64 -15.34
CA THR A 128 -8.38 9.16 -14.01
C THR A 128 -8.62 8.02 -13.05
N VAL A 129 -8.08 8.13 -11.83
CA VAL A 129 -8.25 7.14 -10.75
C VAL A 129 -8.78 7.85 -9.51
N GLU A 130 -10.00 7.51 -9.11
CA GLU A 130 -10.67 8.09 -7.94
C GLU A 130 -10.42 7.24 -6.69
N LEU A 131 -9.69 7.79 -5.71
CA LEU A 131 -9.47 7.12 -4.43
C LEU A 131 -10.69 7.33 -3.52
N GLY A 132 -11.58 6.34 -3.46
CA GLY A 132 -12.72 6.36 -2.55
C GLY A 132 -12.20 6.26 -1.12
N GLY A 133 -12.39 7.27 -0.27
CA GLY A 133 -11.60 7.55 0.95
C GLY A 133 -11.36 6.43 2.00
N SER A 134 -11.88 5.21 1.84
CA SER A 134 -11.53 4.01 2.62
C SER A 134 -10.65 3.00 1.88
N VAL A 135 -10.44 3.15 0.57
CA VAL A 135 -9.65 2.27 -0.29
C VAL A 135 -8.72 3.12 -1.14
N THR A 136 -7.43 2.93 -0.94
CA THR A 136 -6.37 3.74 -1.58
C THR A 136 -5.33 2.89 -2.31
N ARG A 137 -5.50 1.56 -2.25
CA ARG A 137 -4.61 0.56 -2.82
C ARG A 137 -5.06 0.21 -4.24
N ILE A 138 -4.11 0.22 -5.16
CA ILE A 138 -4.27 -0.20 -6.56
C ILE A 138 -3.59 -1.56 -6.71
N ALA A 139 -4.32 -2.51 -7.29
CA ALA A 139 -3.79 -3.84 -7.55
C ALA A 139 -2.67 -3.79 -8.61
N ALA A 140 -1.79 -4.79 -8.62
CA ALA A 140 -0.64 -4.82 -9.53
C ALA A 140 -1.07 -4.79 -11.01
N ASP A 141 -2.08 -5.58 -11.38
CA ASP A 141 -2.63 -5.64 -12.74
C ASP A 141 -3.31 -4.33 -13.16
N GLN A 142 -4.04 -3.69 -12.25
CA GLN A 142 -4.58 -2.35 -12.45
C GLN A 142 -3.44 -1.34 -12.67
N MET A 143 -2.36 -1.40 -11.90
CA MET A 143 -1.20 -0.53 -12.09
C MET A 143 -0.50 -0.79 -13.44
N GLU A 144 -0.33 -2.04 -13.85
CA GLU A 144 0.22 -2.39 -15.17
C GLU A 144 -0.65 -1.81 -16.31
N ASN A 145 -1.97 -1.86 -16.15
CA ASN A 145 -2.91 -1.25 -17.09
C ASN A 145 -2.78 0.28 -17.10
N LEU A 146 -2.63 0.93 -15.94
CA LEU A 146 -2.38 2.36 -15.84
C LEU A 146 -1.05 2.77 -16.49
N ILE A 147 0.02 2.01 -16.29
CA ILE A 147 1.33 2.24 -16.94
C ILE A 147 1.19 2.13 -18.46
N ARG A 148 0.45 1.14 -18.95
CA ARG A 148 0.20 0.97 -20.39
C ARG A 148 -0.59 2.15 -20.95
N ALA A 149 -1.67 2.54 -20.28
CA ALA A 149 -2.50 3.66 -20.68
C ALA A 149 -1.75 5.01 -20.58
N ASN A 150 -0.79 5.11 -19.65
CA ASN A 150 0.03 6.31 -19.49
C ASN A 150 0.85 6.65 -20.74
N ARG A 151 1.15 5.67 -21.60
CA ARG A 151 1.85 5.91 -22.88
C ARG A 151 1.07 6.83 -23.82
N GLU A 152 -0.26 6.74 -23.79
CA GLU A 152 -1.15 7.47 -24.68
C GLU A 152 -1.70 8.76 -24.04
N SER A 153 -1.74 8.84 -22.71
CA SER A 153 -2.35 9.97 -22.00
C SER A 153 -1.81 10.12 -20.57
N PRO A 154 -1.86 11.31 -19.95
CA PRO A 154 -1.50 11.46 -18.54
C PRO A 154 -2.43 10.64 -17.64
N VAL A 155 -1.88 10.14 -16.53
CA VAL A 155 -2.65 9.47 -15.47
C VAL A 155 -2.80 10.42 -14.30
N VAL A 156 -4.04 10.65 -13.86
CA VAL A 156 -4.38 11.51 -12.73
C VAL A 156 -5.03 10.68 -11.64
N ILE A 157 -4.41 10.61 -10.48
CA ILE A 157 -4.96 9.99 -9.27
C ILE A 157 -5.45 11.12 -8.35
N TRP A 158 -6.64 10.98 -7.78
CA TRP A 158 -7.30 12.05 -7.06
C TRP A 158 -7.94 11.45 -5.81
N GLY A 159 -7.60 12.04 -4.67
CA GLY A 159 -8.10 11.65 -3.36
C GLY A 159 -8.68 12.84 -2.62
N LYS A 160 -8.94 12.67 -1.33
CA LYS A 160 -9.55 13.72 -0.50
C LYS A 160 -8.58 14.89 -0.28
N GLY A 161 -8.68 15.93 -1.11
CA GLY A 161 -7.93 17.18 -0.97
C GLY A 161 -6.59 17.23 -1.70
N TYR A 162 -6.31 16.26 -2.56
CA TYR A 162 -5.08 16.22 -3.35
C TYR A 162 -5.26 15.53 -4.71
N THR A 163 -4.35 15.83 -5.62
CA THR A 163 -4.22 15.12 -6.91
C THR A 163 -2.76 14.78 -7.17
N LEU A 164 -2.49 13.61 -7.74
CA LEU A 164 -1.19 13.20 -8.30
C LEU A 164 -1.36 13.05 -9.80
N THR A 165 -0.59 13.83 -10.57
CA THR A 165 -0.57 13.75 -12.02
C THR A 165 0.75 13.19 -12.48
N PHE A 166 0.71 12.01 -13.09
CA PHE A 166 1.82 11.43 -13.84
C PHE A 166 1.74 11.93 -15.29
N PRO A 167 2.78 12.63 -15.79
CA PRO A 167 2.83 13.04 -17.19
C PRO A 167 2.70 11.85 -18.15
N GLN A 168 2.27 12.13 -19.38
CA GLN A 168 2.17 11.09 -20.40
C GLN A 168 3.54 10.46 -20.67
N GLY A 169 3.56 9.13 -20.77
CA GLY A 169 4.72 8.33 -21.18
C GLY A 169 5.80 8.19 -20.12
N THR A 170 5.56 8.60 -18.88
CA THR A 170 6.61 8.61 -17.84
C THR A 170 6.55 7.41 -16.90
N MET A 171 5.38 6.83 -16.66
CA MET A 171 5.20 5.75 -15.68
C MET A 171 5.93 4.48 -16.07
N GLN A 172 6.58 3.84 -15.10
CA GLN A 172 7.24 2.55 -15.22
C GLN A 172 6.89 1.66 -14.03
N ALA A 173 6.96 0.34 -14.25
CA ALA A 173 6.79 -0.62 -13.16
C ALA A 173 8.00 -0.53 -12.22
N ILE A 174 7.74 -0.62 -10.92
CA ILE A 174 8.78 -0.63 -9.90
C ILE A 174 9.17 -2.09 -9.63
N PRO A 175 10.45 -2.49 -9.81
CA PRO A 175 10.87 -3.87 -9.62
C PRO A 175 10.50 -4.41 -8.23
N GLY A 176 9.85 -5.57 -8.19
CA GLY A 176 9.44 -6.22 -6.95
C GLY A 176 8.19 -5.64 -6.27
N GLN A 177 7.65 -4.52 -6.75
CA GLN A 177 6.45 -3.91 -6.17
C GLN A 177 5.17 -4.51 -6.76
N ARG A 178 4.40 -5.20 -5.91
CA ARG A 178 3.13 -5.85 -6.29
C ARG A 178 1.90 -5.13 -5.73
N GLU A 179 2.12 -3.97 -5.11
CA GLU A 179 1.07 -3.18 -4.50
C GLU A 179 1.43 -1.70 -4.51
N TYR A 180 0.44 -0.87 -4.82
CA TYR A 180 0.60 0.58 -4.88
C TYR A 180 -0.48 1.24 -4.03
N ASP A 181 -0.09 1.79 -2.89
CA ASP A 181 -1.00 2.56 -2.03
C ASP A 181 -0.71 4.05 -2.20
N PHE A 182 -1.69 4.79 -2.73
CA PHE A 182 -1.60 6.24 -2.91
C PHE A 182 -2.32 7.01 -1.80
N GLY A 183 -2.75 6.31 -0.75
CA GLY A 183 -3.42 6.91 0.39
C GLY A 183 -2.50 7.88 1.11
N LEU A 184 -3.09 8.98 1.55
CA LEU A 184 -2.43 9.93 2.44
C LEU A 184 -3.45 10.63 3.33
N GLN A 185 -2.97 11.16 4.43
CA GLN A 185 -3.70 12.01 5.34
C GLN A 185 -3.11 13.42 5.29
N ILE A 186 -3.99 14.42 5.21
CA ILE A 186 -3.64 15.85 5.25
C ILE A 186 -3.95 16.38 6.64
N ASN A 187 -3.02 17.12 7.25
CA ASN A 187 -3.15 17.70 8.59
C ASN A 187 -3.43 16.67 9.68
N ALA A 188 -3.10 15.40 9.42
CA ALA A 188 -3.01 14.39 10.44
C ALA A 188 -1.59 14.44 11.05
N GLY A 189 -1.51 14.22 12.35
CA GLY A 189 -0.24 13.84 12.95
C GLY A 189 0.17 12.47 12.39
N SER A 190 1.46 12.27 12.15
CA SER A 190 1.97 10.91 11.92
C SER A 190 1.84 10.16 13.26
N PRO A 191 1.30 8.92 13.30
CA PRO A 191 1.07 8.19 14.55
C PRO A 191 2.32 8.08 15.43
N ASP A 192 3.48 8.07 14.80
CA ASP A 192 4.77 7.83 15.43
C ASP A 192 5.64 9.09 15.53
N GLN A 193 5.18 10.25 15.01
CA GLN A 193 6.02 11.44 14.87
C GLN A 193 5.25 12.75 15.05
N ASN A 194 5.84 13.65 15.82
CA ASN A 194 5.30 14.99 16.03
C ASN A 194 5.80 15.97 14.96
N LEU A 195 5.30 15.83 13.73
CA LEU A 195 5.67 16.68 12.59
C LEU A 195 5.40 18.17 12.83
N SER A 196 4.35 18.49 13.60
CA SER A 196 4.01 19.89 13.91
C SER A 196 5.02 20.53 14.84
N ALA A 197 5.55 19.79 15.82
CA ALA A 197 6.63 20.29 16.67
C ALA A 197 7.91 20.58 15.88
N LEU A 198 8.24 19.75 14.88
CA LEU A 198 9.40 19.96 14.01
C LEU A 198 9.24 21.17 13.08
N ALA A 199 8.02 21.40 12.61
CA ALA A 199 7.68 22.50 11.71
C ALA A 199 7.51 23.85 12.43
N GLY A 200 7.18 23.81 13.73
CA GLY A 200 6.92 24.99 14.56
C GLY A 200 5.75 25.84 14.06
N ASP A 201 5.73 27.11 14.48
CA ASP A 201 4.62 28.05 14.22
C ASP A 201 4.41 28.37 12.73
N GLY A 202 5.37 28.03 11.87
CA GLY A 202 5.29 28.23 10.42
C GLY A 202 4.57 27.12 9.66
N LEU A 203 4.07 26.09 10.35
CA LEU A 203 3.37 24.97 9.72
C LEU A 203 2.12 25.42 8.96
N VAL A 204 2.03 25.02 7.69
CA VAL A 204 0.82 25.18 6.88
C VAL A 204 0.06 23.87 6.75
N LEU A 205 0.78 22.79 6.43
CA LEU A 205 0.15 21.51 6.11
C LEU A 205 1.09 20.33 6.40
N THR A 206 0.58 19.25 6.98
CA THR A 206 1.26 17.95 7.03
C THR A 206 0.68 17.00 5.97
N VAL A 207 1.53 16.22 5.31
CA VAL A 207 1.15 15.17 4.36
C VAL A 207 1.77 13.87 4.84
N VAL A 208 0.95 12.91 5.26
CA VAL A 208 1.40 11.61 5.79
C VAL A 208 0.89 10.53 4.85
N PHE A 209 1.78 9.87 4.11
CA PHE A 209 1.38 8.82 3.18
C PHE A 209 1.17 7.48 3.90
N SER A 210 0.19 6.69 3.46
CA SER A 210 -0.05 5.33 3.97
C SER A 210 1.10 4.37 3.66
N HIS A 211 1.95 4.74 2.70
CA HIS A 211 3.09 3.96 2.25
C HIS A 211 4.32 4.86 2.09
N SER A 212 5.50 4.31 2.37
CA SER A 212 6.79 4.93 2.04
C SER A 212 7.51 4.10 0.99
N GLY A 213 7.80 4.72 -0.16
CA GLY A 213 8.42 4.02 -1.27
C GLY A 213 8.43 4.83 -2.58
N PRO A 214 9.14 4.34 -3.61
CA PRO A 214 9.19 4.99 -4.91
C PRO A 214 7.81 5.08 -5.58
N LEU A 215 7.63 6.12 -6.40
CA LEU A 215 6.50 6.28 -7.30
C LEU A 215 6.81 5.72 -8.69
N PRO A 216 5.79 5.33 -9.49
CA PRO A 216 5.99 4.85 -10.86
C PRO A 216 6.68 5.86 -11.80
N ALA A 217 6.64 7.14 -11.46
CA ALA A 217 7.39 8.23 -12.08
C ALA A 217 7.39 9.46 -11.15
N GLU A 218 8.11 10.53 -11.52
CA GLU A 218 7.91 11.84 -10.88
C GLU A 218 6.48 12.34 -11.15
N ALA A 219 5.71 12.50 -10.08
CA ALA A 219 4.36 13.04 -10.11
C ALA A 219 4.35 14.54 -9.80
N ARG A 220 3.41 15.25 -10.42
CA ARG A 220 3.00 16.59 -9.98
C ARG A 220 1.86 16.42 -8.99
N MET A 221 2.07 16.86 -7.76
CA MET A 221 1.08 16.73 -6.71
C MET A 221 0.52 18.09 -6.32
N ALA A 222 -0.80 18.22 -6.36
CA ALA A 222 -1.49 19.44 -5.98
C ALA A 222 -2.21 19.26 -4.65
N PHE A 223 -2.05 20.23 -3.74
CA PHE A 223 -2.71 20.28 -2.44
C PHE A 223 -3.51 21.57 -2.29
N GLN A 224 -4.65 21.48 -1.61
CA GLN A 224 -5.40 22.66 -1.20
C GLN A 224 -4.86 23.18 0.14
N VAL A 225 -4.13 24.29 0.12
CA VAL A 225 -3.62 24.95 1.35
C VAL A 225 -4.49 26.13 1.79
N GLY A 226 -5.32 26.66 0.88
CA GLY A 226 -6.28 27.72 1.16
C GLY A 226 -5.87 29.08 0.58
N THR A 227 -6.87 29.89 0.25
CA THR A 227 -6.69 31.17 -0.45
C THR A 227 -5.99 32.25 0.39
N ALA A 228 -5.95 32.09 1.72
CA ALA A 228 -5.18 32.96 2.61
C ALA A 228 -3.67 32.94 2.31
N TYR A 229 -3.17 31.85 1.71
CA TYR A 229 -1.79 31.72 1.29
C TYR A 229 -1.55 32.11 -0.18
N ALA A 230 -2.58 32.49 -0.94
CA ALA A 230 -2.45 32.81 -2.36
C ALA A 230 -1.35 33.87 -2.61
N GLY A 231 -0.47 33.59 -3.57
CA GLY A 231 0.68 34.43 -3.91
C GLY A 231 1.87 34.29 -2.95
N GLN A 232 1.74 33.58 -1.82
CA GLN A 232 2.87 33.29 -0.93
C GLN A 232 3.70 32.13 -1.49
N THR A 233 5.00 32.15 -1.19
CA THR A 233 5.90 31.00 -1.41
C THR A 233 5.87 30.14 -0.15
N LEU A 234 5.54 28.86 -0.30
CA LEU A 234 5.65 27.86 0.77
C LEU A 234 6.81 26.91 0.49
N TYR A 235 7.36 26.35 1.55
CA TYR A 235 8.55 25.50 1.53
C TYR A 235 8.14 24.07 1.90
N TYR A 236 8.54 23.11 1.08
CA TYR A 236 8.18 21.71 1.19
C TYR A 236 9.35 20.89 1.71
N TYR A 237 9.11 20.13 2.76
CA TYR A 237 10.12 19.36 3.49
C TYR A 237 9.74 17.89 3.54
N TYR A 238 10.72 17.01 3.37
CA TYR A 238 10.65 15.59 3.63
C TYR A 238 11.01 15.32 5.09
N TYR A 239 10.26 14.47 5.78
CA TYR A 239 10.68 13.94 7.06
C TYR A 239 11.60 12.75 6.86
N ASN A 240 12.84 12.85 7.35
CA ASN A 240 13.78 11.73 7.34
C ASN A 240 13.68 10.93 8.64
N PRO A 241 13.13 9.70 8.61
CA PRO A 241 12.96 8.88 9.82
C PRO A 241 14.28 8.41 10.42
N LYS A 242 15.39 8.43 9.67
CA LYS A 242 16.71 8.04 10.20
C LYS A 242 17.33 9.13 11.06
N THR A 243 17.12 10.40 10.69
CA THR A 243 17.69 11.55 11.42
C THR A 243 16.67 12.19 12.35
N GLY A 244 15.38 11.93 12.14
CA GLY A 244 14.27 12.57 12.86
C GLY A 244 14.07 14.04 12.47
N GLN A 245 14.58 14.48 11.33
CA GLN A 245 14.60 15.89 10.91
C GLN A 245 13.81 16.14 9.62
N LEU A 246 13.37 17.39 9.46
CA LEU A 246 12.79 17.90 8.22
C LEU A 246 13.89 18.37 7.28
N GLU A 247 13.94 17.80 6.09
CA GLU A 247 14.91 18.09 5.03
C GLU A 247 14.23 18.84 3.90
N TYR A 248 14.79 19.98 3.50
CA TYR A 248 14.22 20.80 2.44
C TYR A 248 14.22 20.05 1.10
N VAL A 249 13.10 20.12 0.38
CA VAL A 249 12.93 19.51 -0.94
C VAL A 249 12.81 20.58 -2.01
N GLN A 250 11.84 21.47 -1.88
CA GLN A 250 11.55 22.52 -2.87
C GLN A 250 10.68 23.62 -2.27
N SER A 251 10.41 24.67 -3.06
CA SER A 251 9.42 25.69 -2.75
C SER A 251 8.46 25.86 -3.92
N ALA A 252 7.22 26.25 -3.63
CA ALA A 252 6.24 26.57 -4.67
C ALA A 252 5.35 27.74 -4.26
N ILE A 253 4.87 28.48 -5.27
CA ILE A 253 3.94 29.59 -5.09
C ILE A 253 2.52 29.05 -5.05
N VAL A 254 1.74 29.49 -4.06
CA VAL A 254 0.32 29.16 -3.96
C VAL A 254 -0.47 29.95 -5.01
N GLN A 255 -1.26 29.23 -5.80
CA GLN A 255 -2.13 29.80 -6.82
C GLN A 255 -3.31 30.58 -6.21
N LYS A 256 -3.99 31.37 -7.04
CA LYS A 256 -5.08 32.26 -6.60
C LYS A 256 -6.25 31.50 -5.92
N ASP A 257 -6.48 30.27 -6.32
CA ASP A 257 -7.51 29.37 -5.77
C ASP A 257 -7.07 28.69 -4.45
N GLY A 258 -5.85 28.96 -3.97
CA GLY A 258 -5.29 28.33 -2.77
C GLY A 258 -4.65 26.96 -3.01
N THR A 259 -4.45 26.57 -4.27
CA THR A 259 -3.76 25.33 -4.66
C THR A 259 -2.24 25.56 -4.69
N ILE A 260 -1.47 24.62 -4.16
CA ILE A 260 -0.01 24.56 -4.36
C ILE A 260 0.35 23.28 -5.09
N THR A 261 1.28 23.34 -6.03
CA THR A 261 1.79 22.18 -6.76
C THR A 261 3.26 21.93 -6.45
N VAL A 262 3.58 20.72 -6.02
CA VAL A 262 4.95 20.23 -5.79
C VAL A 262 5.25 19.02 -6.68
N ARG A 263 6.52 18.65 -6.79
CA ARG A 263 6.97 17.45 -7.53
C ARG A 263 7.58 16.42 -6.61
N GLN A 264 7.27 15.14 -6.81
CA GLN A 264 7.89 14.07 -6.05
C GLN A 264 7.97 12.77 -6.84
N SER A 265 8.96 11.95 -6.54
CA SER A 265 9.16 10.60 -7.08
C SER A 265 9.08 9.51 -6.00
N HIS A 266 8.71 9.88 -4.77
CA HIS A 266 8.67 8.99 -3.61
C HIS A 266 7.48 9.38 -2.71
N CYS A 267 6.82 8.41 -2.10
CA CYS A 267 5.84 8.59 -1.03
C CYS A 267 6.55 8.56 0.32
N SER A 268 6.21 9.47 1.23
CA SER A 268 6.73 9.54 2.60
C SER A 268 5.96 10.59 3.40
N ASP A 269 6.43 10.94 4.58
CA ASP A 269 5.89 12.04 5.35
C ASP A 269 6.54 13.37 4.94
N TYR A 270 5.72 14.39 4.75
CA TYR A 270 6.13 15.73 4.32
C TYR A 270 5.41 16.84 5.06
N VAL A 271 6.00 18.03 4.99
CA VAL A 271 5.46 19.25 5.59
C VAL A 271 5.57 20.43 4.62
N LEU A 272 4.55 21.28 4.58
CA LEU A 272 4.60 22.63 4.01
C LEU A 272 4.69 23.67 5.12
N THR A 273 5.59 24.64 4.97
CA THR A 273 5.74 25.76 5.91
C THR A 273 5.75 27.12 5.19
N GLN A 274 5.38 28.19 5.91
CA GLN A 274 5.42 29.57 5.41
C GLN A 274 6.83 30.17 5.39
N ARG A 275 7.78 29.52 6.06
CA ARG A 275 9.15 30.03 6.27
C ARG A 275 10.13 28.88 6.29
N ILE A 276 11.35 29.15 5.81
CA ILE A 276 12.43 28.17 5.80
C ILE A 276 12.75 27.75 7.24
N LEU A 277 12.78 26.45 7.49
CA LEU A 277 13.19 25.87 8.76
C LEU A 277 14.73 25.87 8.85
N ASN A 278 15.27 26.35 9.97
CA ASN A 278 16.69 26.26 10.35
C ASN A 278 17.74 26.83 9.37
N GLY A 279 17.44 27.96 8.72
CA GLY A 279 18.48 28.94 8.33
C GLY A 279 19.69 28.42 7.53
N LYS A 280 19.51 27.49 6.59
CA LYS A 280 20.43 27.39 5.45
C LYS A 280 19.77 28.12 4.30
N ASP A 281 20.08 29.40 4.16
CA ASP A 281 19.74 30.21 2.98
C ASP A 281 20.05 29.40 1.72
N ILE A 282 19.03 29.04 0.95
CA ILE A 282 19.21 28.56 -0.42
C ILE A 282 18.89 29.71 -1.36
N SER A 283 19.64 30.80 -1.18
CA SER A 283 19.93 31.70 -2.30
C SER A 283 21.02 31.04 -3.14
N GLY A 284 20.63 30.06 -3.97
CA GLY A 284 21.58 29.40 -4.85
C GLY A 284 21.04 28.13 -5.49
N GLU A 285 20.56 28.31 -6.72
CA GLU A 285 20.53 27.37 -7.85
C GLU A 285 20.08 25.91 -7.68
N ALA A 286 19.27 25.50 -8.65
CA ALA A 286 18.76 24.17 -8.83
C ALA A 286 19.90 23.14 -9.08
N GLU A 287 20.46 22.58 -8.01
CA GLU A 287 21.10 21.27 -8.12
C GLU A 287 20.04 20.20 -8.03
N ARG A 288 19.61 19.77 -9.22
CA ARG A 288 18.95 18.48 -9.44
C ARG A 288 19.84 17.43 -8.79
N ILE A 289 19.28 16.59 -7.92
CA ILE A 289 19.99 15.40 -7.44
C ILE A 289 20.09 14.44 -8.63
N SER A 290 21.16 14.60 -9.42
CA SER A 290 21.69 13.55 -10.29
C SER A 290 22.59 12.67 -9.44
N GLY A 291 22.18 11.42 -9.29
CA GLY A 291 23.00 10.34 -8.74
C GLY A 291 22.70 9.08 -9.53
N GLU A 292 23.16 9.07 -10.78
CA GLU A 292 23.38 7.86 -11.57
C GLU A 292 24.26 6.89 -10.79
N ASP A 293 23.87 5.62 -10.76
CA ASP A 293 24.84 4.55 -10.96
C ASP A 293 24.52 3.91 -12.32
N ARG A 294 25.60 3.59 -13.02
CA ARG A 294 25.74 3.33 -14.46
C ARG A 294 24.88 2.20 -15.02
#